data_AF-A0A1V5EBK6-F1
#
_entry.id   AF-A0A1V5EBK6-F1
#
_cell.length_a   1.000
_cell.length_b   1.000
_cell.length_c   1.000
_cell.angle_alpha   90.00
_cell.angle_beta   90.00
_cell.angle_gamma   90.00
#
_symmetry.space_group_name_H-M   'P 1'
#
loop_
_entity.id
_entity.type
_entity.pdbx_description
1 polymer ?
#
loop_
_entity_poly.entity_id
_entity_poly.type
_entity_poly.pdbx_seq_one_letter_code
_entity_poly.pdbx_strand_id
1 'polypeptide(L)'
;MEHREGEIALLFGERLPGPAGTAGEAARMIRRIVLSPASVKRLQILLDAAVRDYGSRYGMLGEAPQAEPVRQGGATAPGPESSPAVRGEKALRLVRLVRDLDVPYGFERSFKGMPATLLGKRFLIGFKKDMLREDPPERLAILCRAIGMPADDLAEFCRLLPEANIVLFGYEEGATSSVYKAYLEFGKKFETVVRENPDGPASFLLHLGFKWDTADSTRHTRARYICYPSFSVQAILERVADVFYARRQACPFDIVKGIVDLALRRMRDDEFLYLEVTEEGNPRRSFDINMYRANLALRDLSPWLEMMRRHYGIAAEAFSALYDPAEPQIFGHLSGGIDRLGRDFLTVYFGVKGSSRRGDPYAA
;
A
#
# COMPACT_ATOMS: atom_id res chain seq x y z
N MET A 1 -41.40 -17.44 17.86
CA MET A 1 -41.00 -17.24 16.45
C MET A 1 -39.59 -17.79 16.33
N GLU A 2 -39.46 -18.96 15.72
CA GLU A 2 -38.22 -19.75 15.68
C GLU A 2 -37.12 -19.02 14.92
N HIS A 3 -35.95 -18.88 15.55
CA HIS A 3 -34.72 -18.53 14.87
C HIS A 3 -34.23 -19.78 14.14
N ARG A 4 -34.10 -19.73 12.80
CA ARG A 4 -33.30 -20.72 12.06
C ARG A 4 -31.82 -20.43 12.33
N GLU A 5 -31.06 -21.45 12.69
CA GLU A 5 -29.61 -21.32 12.94
C GLU A 5 -28.90 -20.65 11.76
N GLY A 6 -28.12 -19.60 12.05
CA GLY A 6 -27.27 -18.90 11.07
C GLY A 6 -27.84 -17.59 10.50
N GLU A 7 -29.10 -17.23 10.74
CA GLU A 7 -29.64 -15.95 10.26
C GLU A 7 -29.27 -14.78 11.19
N ILE A 8 -28.71 -13.71 10.62
CA ILE A 8 -28.35 -12.48 11.35
C ILE A 8 -29.40 -11.42 11.05
N ALA A 9 -29.93 -10.78 12.10
CA ALA A 9 -30.94 -9.74 11.97
C ALA A 9 -30.34 -8.37 12.28
N LEU A 10 -30.49 -7.43 11.34
CA LEU A 10 -30.26 -6.01 11.58
C LEU A 10 -31.55 -5.39 12.13
N LEU A 11 -31.45 -4.81 13.31
CA LEU A 11 -32.57 -4.18 14.01
C LEU A 11 -32.40 -2.66 13.95
N PHE A 12 -33.38 -1.98 13.38
CA PHE A 12 -33.42 -0.52 13.31
C PHE A 12 -34.58 -0.03 14.19
N GLY A 13 -34.29 0.94 15.04
CA GLY A 13 -35.26 1.47 15.98
C GLY A 13 -34.94 2.89 16.42
N GLU A 14 -35.92 3.52 17.05
CA GLU A 14 -35.76 4.81 17.69
C GLU A 14 -35.42 4.60 19.16
N ARG A 15 -34.41 5.32 19.65
CA ARG A 15 -34.07 5.33 21.07
C ARG A 15 -35.17 6.06 21.84
N LEU A 16 -35.78 5.39 22.81
CA LEU A 16 -36.76 6.00 23.70
C LEU A 16 -36.01 6.66 24.87
N PRO A 17 -36.45 7.85 25.35
CA PRO A 17 -35.93 8.41 26.58
C PRO A 17 -36.25 7.46 27.75
N GLY A 18 -35.21 6.88 28.35
CA GLY A 18 -35.37 6.04 29.54
C GLY A 18 -35.65 6.92 30.77
N PRO A 19 -36.44 6.44 31.76
CA PRO A 19 -36.54 7.12 33.04
C PRO A 19 -35.17 7.17 33.73
N ALA A 20 -34.83 8.33 34.30
CA ALA A 20 -33.53 8.58 34.90
C ALA A 20 -33.23 7.55 36.00
N GLY A 21 -32.12 6.82 35.85
CA GLY A 21 -31.58 5.94 36.90
C GLY A 21 -31.58 4.44 36.62
N THR A 22 -31.96 3.97 35.42
CA THR A 22 -31.78 2.55 35.04
C THR A 22 -30.82 2.41 33.86
N ALA A 23 -29.80 1.56 34.02
CA ALA A 23 -28.85 1.22 32.96
C ALA A 23 -29.50 0.26 31.96
N GLY A 24 -30.38 0.81 31.12
CA GLY A 24 -31.01 0.09 30.02
C GLY A 24 -31.50 1.08 28.97
N GLU A 25 -30.92 1.03 27.77
CA GLU A 25 -31.43 1.79 26.63
C GLU A 25 -32.68 1.09 26.09
N ALA A 26 -33.86 1.65 26.33
CA ALA A 26 -35.09 1.21 25.68
C ALA A 26 -35.10 1.75 24.24
N ALA A 27 -35.21 0.87 23.25
CA ALA A 27 -35.36 1.26 21.85
C ALA A 27 -36.66 0.66 21.28
N ARG A 28 -37.47 1.49 20.62
CA ARG A 28 -38.62 1.01 19.86
C ARG A 28 -38.11 0.46 18.54
N MET A 29 -38.19 -0.86 18.34
CA MET A 29 -37.85 -1.50 17.07
C MET A 29 -38.87 -1.11 16.00
N ILE A 30 -38.40 -0.48 14.93
CA ILE A 30 -39.23 0.00 13.81
C ILE A 30 -39.11 -0.96 12.62
N ARG A 31 -37.92 -1.51 12.41
CA ARG A 31 -37.65 -2.38 11.27
C ARG A 31 -36.65 -3.46 11.63
N ARG A 32 -36.96 -4.68 11.20
CA ARG A 32 -36.05 -5.84 11.27
C ARG A 32 -35.76 -6.30 9.86
N ILE A 33 -34.49 -6.39 9.51
CA ILE A 33 -34.02 -6.98 8.26
C ILE A 33 -33.29 -8.26 8.61
N VAL A 34 -33.80 -9.40 8.14
CA VAL A 34 -33.16 -10.71 8.34
C VAL A 34 -32.29 -11.02 7.14
N LEU A 35 -31.03 -11.36 7.38
CA LEU A 35 -30.04 -11.67 6.37
C LEU A 35 -29.56 -13.12 6.53
N SER A 36 -29.42 -13.81 5.40
CA SER A 36 -28.73 -15.10 5.37
C SER A 36 -27.21 -14.93 5.58
N PRO A 37 -26.48 -15.98 6.00
CA PRO A 37 -25.02 -15.92 6.16
C PRO A 37 -24.28 -15.37 4.94
N ALA A 38 -24.67 -15.79 3.74
CA ALA A 38 -24.07 -15.32 2.49
C ALA A 38 -24.32 -13.81 2.25
N SER A 39 -25.53 -13.33 2.56
CA SER A 39 -25.87 -11.91 2.46
C SER A 39 -25.13 -11.07 3.50
N VAL A 40 -24.87 -11.62 4.69
CA VAL A 40 -24.06 -10.94 5.73
C VAL A 40 -22.62 -10.81 5.28
N LYS A 41 -22.01 -11.88 4.75
CA LYS A 41 -20.64 -11.85 4.21
C LYS A 41 -20.53 -10.79 3.09
N ARG A 42 -21.52 -10.74 2.19
CA ARG A 42 -21.59 -9.70 1.14
C ARG A 42 -21.75 -8.30 1.70
N LEU A 43 -22.65 -8.10 2.64
CA LEU A 43 -22.87 -6.80 3.28
C LEU A 43 -21.63 -6.33 4.02
N GLN A 44 -20.94 -7.21 4.73
CA GLN A 44 -19.70 -6.91 5.43
C GLN A 44 -18.60 -6.45 4.45
N ILE A 45 -18.44 -7.14 3.32
CA ILE A 45 -17.46 -6.74 2.28
C ILE A 45 -17.79 -5.36 1.70
N LEU A 46 -19.07 -5.12 1.39
CA LEU A 46 -19.52 -3.83 0.85
C LEU A 46 -19.40 -2.70 1.87
N LEU A 47 -19.70 -2.96 3.14
CA LEU A 47 -19.57 -2.00 4.22
C LEU A 47 -18.09 -1.70 4.51
N ASP A 48 -17.23 -2.72 4.51
CA ASP A 48 -15.77 -2.54 4.64
C ASP A 48 -15.21 -1.72 3.47
N ALA A 49 -15.71 -1.92 2.25
CA ALA A 49 -15.35 -1.09 1.10
C ALA A 49 -15.83 0.36 1.25
N ALA A 50 -17.08 0.57 1.66
CA ALA A 50 -17.65 1.90 1.87
C ALA A 50 -16.96 2.66 3.02
N VAL A 51 -16.66 1.98 4.14
CA VAL A 51 -15.92 2.57 5.27
C VAL A 51 -14.49 2.88 4.88
N ARG A 52 -13.82 2.04 4.07
CA ARG A 52 -12.50 2.35 3.49
C ARG A 52 -12.54 3.58 2.61
N ASP A 53 -13.53 3.68 1.71
CA ASP A 53 -13.63 4.85 0.83
C ASP A 53 -13.94 6.13 1.64
N TYR A 54 -14.87 6.04 2.60
CA TYR A 54 -15.18 7.13 3.53
C TYR A 54 -13.94 7.55 4.33
N GLY A 55 -13.26 6.62 5.00
CA GLY A 55 -12.07 6.89 5.80
C GLY A 55 -10.94 7.52 4.99
N SER A 56 -10.78 7.09 3.74
CA SER A 56 -9.80 7.69 2.81
C SER A 56 -10.13 9.13 2.41
N ARG A 57 -11.40 9.53 2.50
CA ARG A 57 -11.90 10.84 2.07
C ARG A 57 -12.09 11.82 3.23
N TYR A 58 -12.42 11.33 4.41
CA TYR A 58 -12.89 12.15 5.54
C TYR A 58 -12.27 11.81 6.90
N GLY A 59 -11.41 10.77 7.01
CA GLY A 59 -11.02 10.22 8.30
C GLY A 59 -12.09 9.26 8.87
N MET A 60 -11.74 8.49 9.92
CA MET A 60 -12.61 7.43 10.44
C MET A 60 -13.76 7.97 11.29
N LEU A 61 -14.96 7.39 11.14
CA LEU A 61 -16.16 7.73 11.93
C LEU A 61 -15.97 7.32 13.40
N GLY A 62 -16.03 8.30 14.31
CA GLY A 62 -15.79 8.12 15.75
C GLY A 62 -14.98 9.25 16.37
N GLU A 63 -14.29 10.03 15.54
CA GLU A 63 -13.71 11.32 15.93
C GLU A 63 -14.79 12.39 15.79
N ALA A 64 -14.95 13.23 16.83
CA ALA A 64 -15.77 14.44 16.70
C ALA A 64 -15.26 15.25 15.50
N PRO A 65 -16.12 15.87 14.69
CA PRO A 65 -15.67 16.69 13.58
C PRO A 65 -14.73 17.75 14.15
N GLN A 66 -13.43 17.63 13.86
CA GLN A 66 -12.51 18.71 14.16
C GLN A 66 -13.03 19.91 13.38
N ALA A 67 -13.39 20.95 14.12
CA ALA A 67 -13.68 22.26 13.56
C ALA A 67 -12.60 22.60 12.54
N GLU A 68 -12.98 23.30 11.47
CA GLU A 68 -12.05 23.82 10.47
C GLU A 68 -10.75 24.29 11.16
N PRO A 69 -9.57 23.91 10.64
CA PRO A 69 -8.33 24.23 11.32
C PRO A 69 -8.24 25.76 11.43
N VAL A 70 -8.50 26.25 12.64
CA VAL A 70 -8.13 27.59 13.06
C VAL A 70 -6.66 27.69 12.72
N ARG A 71 -6.32 28.64 11.85
CA ARG A 71 -4.94 29.00 11.51
C ARG A 71 -4.24 29.49 12.77
N GLN A 72 -3.81 28.58 13.62
CA GLN A 72 -2.79 28.84 14.62
C GLN A 72 -1.45 28.58 13.94
N GLY A 73 -0.61 29.62 13.92
CA GLY A 73 0.72 29.61 13.30
C GLY A 73 1.70 28.68 14.01
N GLY A 74 1.49 27.38 13.88
CA GLY A 74 2.43 26.31 14.22
C GLY A 74 3.11 25.81 12.94
N ALA A 75 4.40 25.51 13.03
CA ALA A 75 5.23 25.03 11.93
C ALA A 75 4.50 23.94 11.11
N THR A 76 4.37 24.19 9.80
CA THR A 76 3.86 23.20 8.84
C THR A 76 4.66 21.92 8.96
N ALA A 77 3.98 20.77 9.10
CA ALA A 77 4.62 19.47 9.01
C ALA A 77 5.49 19.44 7.74
N PRO A 78 6.76 19.03 7.82
CA PRO A 78 7.68 19.26 6.73
C PRO A 78 7.28 18.36 5.54
N GLY A 79 7.10 18.98 4.37
CA GLY A 79 6.63 18.30 3.15
C GLY A 79 7.64 17.28 2.59
N PRO A 80 7.29 16.53 1.53
CA PRO A 80 8.15 15.46 1.00
C PRO A 80 9.57 15.91 0.63
N GLU A 81 9.76 17.17 0.24
CA GLU A 81 11.08 17.75 -0.10
C GLU A 81 12.08 17.72 1.08
N SER A 82 11.58 17.69 2.32
CA SER A 82 12.41 17.58 3.53
C SER A 82 12.85 16.15 3.83
N SER A 83 12.27 15.17 3.14
CA SER A 83 12.50 13.75 3.43
C SER A 83 13.93 13.34 3.07
N PRO A 84 14.62 12.57 3.92
CA PRO A 84 15.93 12.00 3.59
C PRO A 84 15.93 11.15 2.31
N ALA A 85 14.76 10.62 1.92
CA ALA A 85 14.59 9.83 0.70
C ALA A 85 14.59 10.69 -0.59
N VAL A 86 14.34 12.00 -0.47
CA VAL A 86 14.29 12.95 -1.59
C VAL A 86 15.60 13.73 -1.62
N ARG A 87 16.56 13.22 -2.40
CA ARG A 87 17.88 13.84 -2.59
C ARG A 87 18.22 13.89 -4.07
N GLY A 88 18.90 14.96 -4.46
CA GLY A 88 19.29 15.20 -5.85
C GLY A 88 18.21 15.89 -6.67
N GLU A 89 18.64 16.51 -7.77
CA GLU A 89 17.80 17.34 -8.64
C GLU A 89 16.63 16.55 -9.25
N LYS A 90 16.88 15.32 -9.69
CA LYS A 90 15.88 14.45 -10.32
C LYS A 90 14.76 14.07 -9.35
N ALA A 91 15.09 13.71 -8.11
CA ALA A 91 14.11 13.41 -7.08
C ALA A 91 13.24 14.63 -6.76
N LEU A 92 13.86 15.79 -6.54
CA LEU A 92 13.17 17.04 -6.23
C LEU A 92 12.27 17.49 -7.38
N ARG A 93 12.74 17.36 -8.63
CA ARG A 93 11.94 17.66 -9.82
C ARG A 93 10.64 16.86 -9.84
N LEU A 94 10.70 15.56 -9.56
CA LEU A 94 9.50 14.72 -9.53
C LEU A 94 8.52 15.18 -8.44
N VAL A 95 9.02 15.43 -7.22
CA VAL A 95 8.19 15.90 -6.11
C VAL A 95 7.47 17.20 -6.46
N ARG A 96 8.20 18.16 -7.07
CA ARG A 96 7.62 19.44 -7.50
C ARG A 96 6.54 19.25 -8.53
N LEU A 97 6.81 18.48 -9.59
CA LEU A 97 5.83 18.24 -10.65
C LEU A 97 4.55 17.57 -10.14
N VAL A 98 4.66 16.63 -9.19
CA VAL A 98 3.46 16.02 -8.58
C VAL A 98 2.74 16.98 -7.65
N ARG A 99 3.47 17.80 -6.88
CA ARG A 99 2.86 18.84 -6.03
C ARG A 99 2.07 19.86 -6.87
N ASP A 100 2.61 20.25 -8.02
CA ASP A 100 1.99 21.22 -8.93
C ASP A 100 0.69 20.67 -9.57
N LEU A 101 0.38 19.37 -9.38
CA LEU A 101 -0.94 18.83 -9.68
C LEU A 101 -2.04 19.32 -8.72
N ASP A 102 -1.68 19.84 -7.55
CA ASP A 102 -2.59 20.35 -6.52
C ASP A 102 -3.67 19.34 -6.10
N VAL A 103 -3.24 18.09 -5.87
CA VAL A 103 -4.10 17.01 -5.37
C VAL A 103 -3.57 16.44 -4.07
N PRO A 104 -4.44 15.98 -3.16
CA PRO A 104 -4.00 15.18 -2.01
C PRO A 104 -3.31 13.90 -2.48
N TYR A 105 -2.15 13.60 -1.91
CA TYR A 105 -1.36 12.42 -2.25
C TYR A 105 -0.85 11.71 -0.99
N GLY A 106 -0.68 10.40 -1.10
CA GLY A 106 0.11 9.59 -0.18
C GLY A 106 1.58 9.66 -0.56
N PHE A 107 2.46 9.73 0.44
CA PHE A 107 3.91 9.65 0.27
C PHE A 107 4.45 8.44 1.00
N GLU A 108 5.04 7.51 0.26
CA GLU A 108 5.61 6.27 0.77
C GLU A 108 7.12 6.29 0.60
N ARG A 109 7.84 5.84 1.61
CA ARG A 109 9.28 5.61 1.56
C ARG A 109 9.57 4.13 1.52
N SER A 110 10.75 3.79 1.00
CA SER A 110 11.26 2.44 1.13
C SER A 110 12.77 2.40 1.28
N PHE A 111 13.26 1.30 1.85
CA PHE A 111 14.65 0.91 1.72
C PHE A 111 14.77 -0.50 1.17
N LYS A 112 15.78 -0.73 0.33
CA LYS A 112 16.05 -2.03 -0.31
C LYS A 112 17.43 -2.54 0.10
N GLY A 113 17.46 -3.72 0.71
CA GLY A 113 18.69 -4.45 0.99
C GLY A 113 19.00 -5.47 -0.11
N MET A 114 20.26 -5.52 -0.50
CA MET A 114 20.88 -6.45 -1.43
C MET A 114 22.30 -6.71 -0.94
N PRO A 115 23.03 -7.73 -1.45
CA PRO A 115 24.40 -8.00 -1.01
C PRO A 115 25.29 -6.74 -1.00
N ALA A 116 25.85 -6.45 0.18
CA ALA A 116 26.67 -5.29 0.54
C ALA A 116 26.05 -3.91 0.26
N THR A 117 24.74 -3.83 0.00
CA THR A 117 24.09 -2.61 -0.50
C THR A 117 22.76 -2.34 0.22
N LEU A 118 22.59 -1.11 0.69
CA LEU A 118 21.32 -0.59 1.21
C LEU A 118 20.93 0.67 0.43
N LEU A 119 19.80 0.62 -0.27
CA LEU A 119 19.27 1.75 -1.04
C LEU A 119 18.13 2.42 -0.27
N GLY A 120 18.32 3.66 0.20
CA GLY A 120 17.32 4.40 1.00
C GLY A 120 16.68 5.61 0.33
N LYS A 121 17.24 6.07 -0.78
CA LYS A 121 16.74 7.24 -1.53
C LYS A 121 15.67 6.81 -2.52
N ARG A 122 14.54 6.39 -1.97
CA ARG A 122 13.45 5.75 -2.70
C ARG A 122 12.10 6.17 -2.14
N PHE A 123 11.20 6.56 -3.02
CA PHE A 123 9.85 6.94 -2.62
C PHE A 123 8.83 6.69 -3.73
N LEU A 124 7.56 6.67 -3.33
CA LEU A 124 6.39 6.70 -4.20
C LEU A 124 5.46 7.83 -3.74
N ILE A 125 4.88 8.56 -4.69
CA ILE A 125 3.78 9.50 -4.48
C ILE A 125 2.58 8.97 -5.23
N GLY A 126 1.48 8.71 -4.53
CA GLY A 126 0.26 8.15 -5.13
C GLY A 126 -0.96 9.01 -4.84
N PHE A 127 -1.87 9.14 -5.81
CA PHE A 127 -3.14 9.84 -5.63
C PHE A 127 -4.26 9.20 -6.45
N LYS A 128 -5.51 9.38 -6.01
CA LYS A 128 -6.69 8.95 -6.77
C LYS A 128 -6.79 9.82 -8.03
N LYS A 129 -6.86 9.20 -9.21
CA LYS A 129 -6.96 9.90 -10.50
C LYS A 129 -8.13 10.89 -10.53
N ASP A 130 -9.27 10.50 -9.96
CA ASP A 130 -10.50 11.28 -10.00
C ASP A 130 -10.46 12.55 -9.11
N MET A 131 -9.36 12.74 -8.35
CA MET A 131 -9.10 14.00 -7.62
C MET A 131 -8.46 15.07 -8.51
N LEU A 132 -7.88 14.69 -9.66
CA LEU A 132 -7.41 15.66 -10.65
C LEU A 132 -8.62 16.34 -11.28
N ARG A 133 -8.74 17.64 -11.03
CA ARG A 133 -9.69 18.50 -11.75
C ARG A 133 -9.14 18.79 -13.14
N GLU A 134 -10.05 18.85 -14.12
CA GLU A 134 -9.81 19.29 -15.49
C GLU A 134 -8.74 18.49 -16.26
N ASP A 135 -9.18 17.80 -17.31
CA ASP A 135 -8.35 17.01 -18.23
C ASP A 135 -7.20 16.20 -17.58
N PRO A 136 -7.50 15.22 -16.68
CA PRO A 136 -6.47 14.38 -16.06
C PRO A 136 -5.52 13.70 -17.06
N PRO A 137 -5.98 13.18 -18.22
CA PRO A 137 -5.08 12.59 -19.22
C PRO A 137 -3.99 13.54 -19.70
N GLU A 138 -4.32 14.77 -20.10
CA GLU A 138 -3.33 15.69 -20.62
C GLU A 138 -2.36 16.16 -19.54
N ARG A 139 -2.87 16.49 -18.34
CA ARG A 139 -2.02 16.92 -17.21
C ARG A 139 -0.99 15.85 -16.82
N LEU A 140 -1.42 14.58 -16.79
CA LEU A 140 -0.53 13.47 -16.49
C LEU A 140 0.45 13.19 -17.65
N ALA A 141 0.01 13.34 -18.90
CA ALA A 141 0.90 13.20 -20.05
C ALA A 141 1.99 14.29 -20.06
N ILE A 142 1.65 15.53 -19.73
CA ILE A 142 2.62 16.63 -19.55
C ILE A 142 3.65 16.28 -18.47
N LEU A 143 3.20 15.80 -17.31
CA LEU A 143 4.09 15.38 -16.23
C LEU A 143 5.03 14.27 -16.71
N CYS A 144 4.50 13.20 -17.30
CA CYS A 144 5.28 12.07 -17.81
C CYS A 144 6.33 12.50 -18.85
N ARG A 145 5.97 13.40 -19.78
CA ARG A 145 6.92 14.00 -20.73
C ARG A 145 8.00 14.80 -20.00
N ALA A 146 7.61 15.58 -19.00
CA ALA A 146 8.55 16.39 -18.23
C ALA A 146 9.57 15.58 -17.42
N ILE A 147 9.29 14.31 -17.12
CA ILE A 147 10.24 13.38 -16.49
C ILE A 147 10.86 12.38 -17.49
N GLY A 148 10.66 12.60 -18.79
CA GLY A 148 11.32 11.86 -19.85
C GLY A 148 10.81 10.43 -20.05
N MET A 149 9.52 10.18 -19.79
CA MET A 149 8.91 8.88 -20.10
C MET A 149 9.07 8.54 -21.60
N PRO A 150 9.50 7.32 -21.96
CA PRO A 150 9.62 6.89 -23.37
C PRO A 150 8.29 7.04 -24.11
N ALA A 151 8.33 7.40 -25.39
CA ALA A 151 7.14 7.71 -26.17
C ALA A 151 6.14 6.52 -26.23
N ASP A 152 6.66 5.31 -26.44
CA ASP A 152 5.82 4.09 -26.49
C ASP A 152 5.19 3.76 -25.13
N ASP A 153 5.93 4.01 -24.04
CA ASP A 153 5.42 3.84 -22.68
C ASP A 153 4.40 4.91 -22.32
N LEU A 154 4.59 6.15 -22.78
CA LEU A 154 3.63 7.24 -22.61
C LEU A 154 2.33 6.95 -23.38
N ALA A 155 2.42 6.49 -24.62
CA ALA A 155 1.25 6.13 -25.41
C ALA A 155 0.44 5.03 -24.71
N GLU A 156 1.11 3.99 -24.22
CA GLU A 156 0.46 2.90 -23.48
C GLU A 156 -0.10 3.37 -22.14
N PHE A 157 0.63 4.21 -21.40
CA PHE A 157 0.16 4.82 -20.16
C PHE A 157 -1.13 5.61 -20.39
N CYS A 158 -1.16 6.49 -21.39
CA CYS A 158 -2.36 7.28 -21.73
C CYS A 158 -3.52 6.39 -22.20
N ARG A 159 -3.25 5.33 -22.95
CA ARG A 159 -4.27 4.36 -23.41
C ARG A 159 -4.96 3.66 -22.24
N LEU A 160 -4.20 3.28 -21.20
CA LEU A 160 -4.70 2.53 -20.04
C LEU A 160 -5.17 3.42 -18.89
N LEU A 161 -4.80 4.70 -18.89
CA LEU A 161 -5.16 5.64 -17.83
C LEU A 161 -6.68 5.73 -17.54
N PRO A 162 -7.60 5.65 -18.53
CA PRO A 162 -9.03 5.65 -18.26
C PRO A 162 -9.51 4.50 -17.37
N GLU A 163 -8.84 3.34 -17.42
CA GLU A 163 -9.17 2.18 -16.59
C GLU A 163 -8.61 2.28 -15.16
N ALA A 164 -7.60 3.12 -14.94
CA ALA A 164 -6.93 3.24 -13.66
C ALA A 164 -7.75 4.05 -12.65
N ASN A 165 -7.61 3.75 -11.35
CA ASN A 165 -8.18 4.54 -10.25
C ASN A 165 -7.13 5.32 -9.46
N ILE A 166 -5.91 4.79 -9.34
CA ILE A 166 -4.79 5.46 -8.67
C ILE A 166 -3.62 5.55 -9.64
N VAL A 167 -2.95 6.69 -9.62
CA VAL A 167 -1.69 6.93 -10.33
C VAL A 167 -0.60 7.13 -9.29
N LEU A 168 0.53 6.44 -9.47
CA LEU A 168 1.70 6.65 -8.62
C LEU A 168 2.92 7.03 -9.43
N PHE A 169 3.76 7.90 -8.88
CA PHE A 169 5.07 8.22 -9.41
C PHE A 169 6.15 7.87 -8.41
N GLY A 170 7.27 7.35 -8.90
CA GLY A 170 8.36 6.90 -8.06
C GLY A 170 9.73 7.35 -8.52
N TYR A 171 10.63 7.43 -7.55
CA TYR A 171 12.06 7.60 -7.78
C TYR A 171 12.83 6.57 -6.97
N GLU A 172 13.89 6.04 -7.56
CA GLU A 172 14.85 5.14 -6.93
C GLU A 172 16.25 5.55 -7.38
N GLU A 173 17.09 5.95 -6.43
CA GLU A 173 18.53 6.06 -6.67
C GLU A 173 19.21 4.72 -6.40
N GLY A 174 19.84 4.17 -7.44
CA GLY A 174 20.71 3.01 -7.36
C GLY A 174 22.17 3.42 -7.20
N ALA A 175 23.07 2.43 -7.18
CA ALA A 175 24.51 2.67 -7.05
C ALA A 175 25.11 3.37 -8.29
N THR A 176 24.62 3.03 -9.48
CA THR A 176 25.18 3.51 -10.77
C THR A 176 24.19 4.34 -11.57
N SER A 177 22.90 4.23 -11.29
CA SER A 177 21.87 4.99 -11.99
C SER A 177 20.61 5.14 -11.17
N SER A 178 19.81 6.13 -11.55
CA SER A 178 18.52 6.41 -10.92
C SER A 178 17.39 6.15 -11.89
N VAL A 179 16.25 5.71 -11.35
CA VAL A 179 15.09 5.27 -12.12
C VAL A 179 13.87 6.09 -11.73
N TYR A 180 13.18 6.63 -12.73
CA TYR A 180 11.82 7.12 -12.57
C TYR A 180 10.82 6.00 -12.82
N LYS A 181 9.65 6.14 -12.18
CA LYS A 181 8.56 5.18 -12.32
C LYS A 181 7.23 5.88 -12.40
N ALA A 182 6.32 5.33 -13.21
CA ALA A 182 4.91 5.65 -13.19
C ALA A 182 4.12 4.35 -13.04
N TYR A 183 3.02 4.37 -12.29
CA TYR A 183 2.17 3.21 -12.04
C TYR A 183 0.72 3.57 -12.29
N LEU A 184 0.03 2.67 -12.99
CA LEU A 184 -1.42 2.65 -13.07
C LEU A 184 -1.93 1.53 -12.18
N GLU A 185 -2.82 1.86 -11.23
CA GLU A 185 -3.52 0.88 -10.40
C GLU A 185 -4.96 0.69 -10.89
N PHE A 186 -5.40 -0.56 -10.96
CA PHE A 186 -6.72 -1.00 -11.42
C PHE A 186 -7.53 -1.63 -10.27
N GLY A 187 -7.48 -1.06 -9.07
CA GLY A 187 -8.18 -1.51 -7.86
C GLY A 187 -9.69 -1.73 -8.00
N LYS A 188 -10.39 -1.04 -8.92
CA LYS A 188 -11.80 -1.32 -9.24
C LYS A 188 -12.04 -2.76 -9.74
N LYS A 189 -11.01 -3.42 -10.29
CA LYS A 189 -11.07 -4.83 -10.69
C LYS A 189 -11.26 -5.76 -9.50
N PHE A 190 -10.79 -5.38 -8.31
CA PHE A 190 -10.94 -6.19 -7.09
C PHE A 190 -12.41 -6.45 -6.76
N GLU A 191 -13.26 -5.42 -6.80
CA GLU A 191 -14.70 -5.55 -6.56
C GLU A 191 -15.38 -6.43 -7.60
N THR A 192 -14.92 -6.36 -8.85
CA THR A 192 -15.47 -7.15 -9.95
C THR A 192 -15.13 -8.63 -9.79
N VAL A 193 -13.86 -8.98 -9.56
CA VAL A 193 -13.46 -10.38 -9.41
C VAL A 193 -14.07 -11.03 -8.17
N VAL A 194 -14.19 -10.29 -7.06
CA VAL A 194 -14.83 -10.79 -5.83
C VAL A 194 -16.34 -10.97 -6.03
N ARG A 195 -16.99 -10.06 -6.76
CA ARG A 195 -18.43 -10.18 -7.08
C ARG A 195 -18.71 -11.39 -7.97
N GLU A 196 -17.85 -11.63 -8.96
CA GLU A 196 -18.01 -12.73 -9.92
C GLU A 196 -17.73 -14.11 -9.30
N ASN A 197 -16.72 -14.22 -8.43
CA ASN A 197 -16.44 -15.45 -7.70
C ASN A 197 -16.03 -15.20 -6.24
N PRO A 198 -16.99 -15.04 -5.30
CA PRO A 198 -16.70 -14.67 -3.91
C PRO A 198 -15.86 -15.68 -3.12
N ASP A 199 -15.93 -16.96 -3.47
CA ASP A 199 -15.27 -18.03 -2.72
C ASP A 199 -13.91 -18.43 -3.33
N GLY A 200 -13.56 -17.87 -4.50
CA GLY A 200 -12.25 -18.04 -5.11
C GLY A 200 -11.96 -16.98 -6.17
N PRO A 201 -11.85 -15.69 -5.82
CA PRO A 201 -11.70 -14.63 -6.80
C PRO A 201 -10.43 -14.85 -7.64
N ALA A 202 -10.56 -14.73 -8.96
CA ALA A 202 -9.45 -14.97 -9.87
C ALA A 202 -8.32 -13.94 -9.67
N SER A 203 -7.08 -14.36 -9.95
CA SER A 203 -5.94 -13.43 -9.97
C SER A 203 -6.09 -12.43 -11.11
N PHE A 204 -5.67 -11.19 -10.90
CA PHE A 204 -5.83 -10.12 -11.88
C PHE A 204 -4.68 -9.10 -11.83
N LEU A 205 -4.51 -8.32 -12.90
CA LEU A 205 -3.53 -7.24 -12.95
C LEU A 205 -3.98 -6.09 -12.05
N LEU A 206 -3.29 -5.87 -10.94
CA LEU A 206 -3.57 -4.76 -10.03
C LEU A 206 -2.78 -3.51 -10.43
N HIS A 207 -1.47 -3.64 -10.72
CA HIS A 207 -0.65 -2.52 -11.19
C HIS A 207 0.08 -2.82 -12.49
N LEU A 208 0.18 -1.80 -13.33
CA LEU A 208 1.15 -1.74 -14.42
C LEU A 208 2.15 -0.62 -14.11
N GLY A 209 3.42 -0.98 -13.96
CA GLY A 209 4.52 -0.06 -13.71
C GLY A 209 5.35 0.18 -14.95
N PHE A 210 5.63 1.44 -15.26
CA PHE A 210 6.58 1.88 -16.28
C PHE A 210 7.83 2.37 -15.57
N LYS A 211 9.01 1.87 -15.93
CA LYS A 211 10.27 2.20 -15.26
C LYS A 211 11.32 2.53 -16.30
N TRP A 212 11.96 3.69 -16.17
CA TRP A 212 13.01 4.09 -17.08
C TRP A 212 14.13 4.79 -16.34
N ASP A 213 15.32 4.71 -16.92
CA ASP A 213 16.47 5.38 -16.38
C ASP A 213 16.38 6.91 -16.56
N THR A 214 16.80 7.65 -15.53
CA THR A 214 16.70 9.11 -15.47
C THR A 214 17.73 9.84 -16.34
N ALA A 215 18.81 9.16 -16.75
CA ALA A 215 19.85 9.68 -17.63
C ALA A 215 19.66 9.20 -19.08
N ASP A 216 19.12 7.99 -19.26
CA ASP A 216 18.86 7.40 -20.58
C ASP A 216 17.52 6.66 -20.62
N SER A 217 16.46 7.35 -21.04
CA SER A 217 15.11 6.78 -21.06
C SER A 217 14.94 5.62 -22.04
N THR A 218 15.87 5.39 -22.98
CA THR A 218 15.85 4.19 -23.83
C THR A 218 16.08 2.91 -23.04
N ARG A 219 16.63 3.03 -21.82
CA ARG A 219 16.73 1.93 -20.85
C ARG A 219 15.47 1.90 -19.99
N HIS A 220 14.43 1.24 -20.50
CA HIS A 220 13.15 1.14 -19.83
C HIS A 220 12.63 -0.31 -19.77
N THR A 221 11.64 -0.52 -18.92
CA THR A 221 10.89 -1.78 -18.80
C THR A 221 9.50 -1.51 -18.27
N ARG A 222 8.58 -2.42 -18.60
CA ARG A 222 7.28 -2.51 -17.93
C ARG A 222 7.30 -3.61 -16.89
N ALA A 223 6.54 -3.42 -15.83
CA ALA A 223 6.40 -4.33 -14.71
C ALA A 223 4.93 -4.61 -14.45
N ARG A 224 4.55 -5.89 -14.39
CA ARG A 224 3.17 -6.33 -14.16
C ARG A 224 3.02 -6.87 -12.75
N TYR A 225 2.06 -6.34 -12.00
CA TYR A 225 1.77 -6.73 -10.63
C TYR A 225 0.45 -7.49 -10.60
N ILE A 226 0.53 -8.81 -10.45
CA ILE A 226 -0.64 -9.69 -10.43
C ILE A 226 -1.04 -9.93 -8.98
N CYS A 227 -2.28 -9.57 -8.64
CA CYS A 227 -2.88 -9.78 -7.34
C CYS A 227 -3.52 -11.16 -7.25
N TYR A 228 -3.32 -11.83 -6.11
CA TYR A 228 -3.93 -13.13 -5.79
C TYR A 228 -4.86 -13.00 -4.57
N PRO A 229 -6.09 -12.49 -4.76
CA PRO A 229 -7.00 -12.19 -3.66
C PRO A 229 -7.50 -13.43 -2.90
N SER A 230 -7.40 -14.62 -3.50
CA SER A 230 -7.86 -15.88 -2.91
C SER A 230 -6.81 -16.58 -2.04
N PHE A 231 -5.58 -16.05 -1.96
CA PHE A 231 -4.52 -16.73 -1.22
C PHE A 231 -4.67 -16.51 0.29
N SER A 232 -4.67 -17.60 1.05
CA SER A 232 -4.48 -17.54 2.50
C SER A 232 -3.04 -17.16 2.83
N VAL A 233 -2.79 -16.73 4.07
CA VAL A 233 -1.42 -16.46 4.53
C VAL A 233 -0.51 -17.68 4.39
N GLN A 234 -1.03 -18.88 4.70
CA GLN A 234 -0.28 -20.11 4.48
C GLN A 234 0.10 -20.29 3.00
N ALA A 235 -0.84 -20.11 2.08
CA ALA A 235 -0.58 -20.21 0.65
C ALA A 235 0.42 -19.14 0.17
N ILE A 236 0.37 -17.92 0.72
CA ILE A 236 1.35 -16.87 0.44
C ILE A 236 2.75 -17.33 0.88
N LEU A 237 2.91 -17.85 2.09
CA LEU A 237 4.20 -18.26 2.62
C LEU A 237 4.78 -19.46 1.86
N GLU A 238 3.96 -20.48 1.58
CA GLU A 238 4.35 -21.63 0.74
C GLU A 238 4.77 -21.16 -0.65
N ARG A 239 3.97 -20.29 -1.28
CA ARG A 239 4.31 -19.70 -2.58
C ARG A 239 5.63 -18.95 -2.53
N VAL A 240 5.85 -18.11 -1.52
CA VAL A 240 7.08 -17.33 -1.37
C VAL A 240 8.29 -18.24 -1.22
N ALA A 241 8.19 -19.28 -0.38
CA ALA A 241 9.25 -20.26 -0.20
C ALA A 241 9.56 -20.97 -1.53
N ASP A 242 8.55 -21.54 -2.18
CA ASP A 242 8.74 -22.42 -3.34
C ASP A 242 9.17 -21.67 -4.60
N VAL A 243 8.65 -20.46 -4.80
CA VAL A 243 8.76 -19.77 -6.09
C VAL A 243 9.91 -18.79 -6.11
N PHE A 244 10.31 -18.26 -4.95
CA PHE A 244 11.37 -17.25 -4.84
C PHE A 244 12.60 -17.73 -4.07
N TYR A 245 12.47 -18.76 -3.22
CA TYR A 245 13.56 -19.21 -2.34
C TYR A 245 13.87 -20.71 -2.38
N ALA A 246 13.15 -21.54 -3.16
CA ALA A 246 13.20 -23.03 -3.17
C ALA A 246 14.57 -23.72 -3.32
N ARG A 247 15.66 -22.98 -3.49
CA ARG A 247 17.00 -23.52 -3.71
C ARG A 247 18.11 -22.68 -3.06
N ARG A 248 17.77 -21.76 -2.16
CA ARG A 248 18.69 -20.75 -1.63
C ARG A 248 18.57 -20.64 -0.11
N GLN A 249 19.59 -20.05 0.54
CA GLN A 249 19.70 -19.93 2.00
C GLN A 249 18.36 -19.50 2.61
N ALA A 250 17.91 -20.16 3.68
CA ALA A 250 16.60 -19.96 4.30
C ALA A 250 16.40 -18.53 4.87
N CYS A 251 17.48 -17.77 5.09
CA CYS A 251 17.47 -16.52 5.83
C CYS A 251 16.48 -15.45 5.30
N PRO A 252 16.41 -15.11 3.99
CA PRO A 252 15.41 -14.16 3.49
C PRO A 252 13.96 -14.62 3.67
N PHE A 253 13.72 -15.94 3.57
CA PHE A 253 12.39 -16.48 3.82
C PHE A 253 12.01 -16.40 5.30
N ASP A 254 12.94 -16.69 6.21
CA ASP A 254 12.72 -16.58 7.66
C ASP A 254 12.40 -15.13 8.07
N ILE A 255 13.03 -14.14 7.42
CA ILE A 255 12.70 -12.71 7.58
C ILE A 255 11.25 -12.46 7.18
N VAL A 256 10.86 -12.88 5.98
CA VAL A 256 9.50 -12.68 5.45
C VAL A 256 8.47 -13.36 6.35
N LYS A 257 8.69 -14.65 6.66
CA LYS A 257 7.80 -15.45 7.50
C LYS A 257 7.59 -14.80 8.86
N GLY A 258 8.66 -14.37 9.53
CA GLY A 258 8.52 -13.79 10.85
C GLY A 258 7.81 -12.43 10.86
N ILE A 259 8.01 -11.58 9.84
CA ILE A 259 7.26 -10.33 9.69
C ILE A 259 5.77 -10.61 9.43
N VAL A 260 5.47 -11.57 8.57
CA VAL A 260 4.09 -11.98 8.27
C VAL A 260 3.41 -12.57 9.51
N ASP A 261 4.09 -13.46 10.25
CA ASP A 261 3.58 -14.03 11.50
C ASP A 261 3.30 -12.96 12.55
N LEU A 262 4.11 -11.90 12.62
CA LEU A 262 3.85 -10.76 13.49
C LEU A 262 2.62 -9.96 13.05
N ALA A 263 2.49 -9.70 11.75
CA ALA A 263 1.32 -9.01 11.18
C ALA A 263 0.03 -9.80 11.40
N LEU A 264 0.08 -11.14 11.33
CA LEU A 264 -1.05 -12.05 11.55
C LEU A 264 -1.67 -11.91 12.94
N ARG A 265 -0.90 -11.45 13.93
CA ARG A 265 -1.42 -11.19 15.29
C ARG A 265 -2.34 -9.97 15.35
N ARG A 266 -2.36 -9.13 14.31
CA ARG A 266 -3.10 -7.86 14.25
C ARG A 266 -4.02 -7.74 13.03
N MET A 267 -3.91 -8.66 12.08
CA MET A 267 -4.69 -8.72 10.84
C MET A 267 -5.41 -10.05 10.73
N ARG A 268 -6.57 -10.05 10.07
CA ARG A 268 -7.22 -11.28 9.60
C ARG A 268 -6.52 -11.77 8.33
N ASP A 269 -6.64 -13.06 8.04
CA ASP A 269 -6.04 -13.67 6.86
C ASP A 269 -6.48 -13.02 5.53
N ASP A 270 -7.75 -12.57 5.45
CA ASP A 270 -8.34 -11.92 4.28
C ASP A 270 -7.90 -10.46 4.06
N GLU A 271 -7.04 -9.93 4.94
CA GLU A 271 -6.57 -8.55 4.88
C GLU A 271 -5.19 -8.37 4.27
N PHE A 272 -4.48 -9.46 3.99
CA PHE A 272 -3.20 -9.45 3.30
C PHE A 272 -3.44 -9.27 1.80
N LEU A 273 -2.71 -8.35 1.19
CA LEU A 273 -2.68 -8.20 -0.27
C LEU A 273 -1.36 -8.77 -0.79
N TYR A 274 -1.44 -9.87 -1.53
CA TYR A 274 -0.29 -10.52 -2.13
C TYR A 274 -0.20 -10.25 -3.63
N LEU A 275 0.97 -9.77 -4.08
CA LEU A 275 1.26 -9.51 -5.48
C LEU A 275 2.48 -10.33 -5.93
N GLU A 276 2.44 -10.84 -7.15
CA GLU A 276 3.64 -11.26 -7.87
C GLU A 276 3.97 -10.27 -8.98
N VAL A 277 5.26 -10.03 -9.18
CA VAL A 277 5.77 -9.02 -10.11
C VAL A 277 6.74 -9.64 -11.10
N THR A 278 6.48 -9.38 -12.37
CA THR A 278 7.38 -9.72 -13.48
C THR A 278 7.75 -8.44 -14.23
N GLU A 279 8.91 -8.43 -14.89
CA GLU A 279 9.31 -7.34 -15.77
C GLU A 279 9.53 -7.87 -17.20
N GLU A 280 9.14 -7.09 -18.19
CA GLU A 280 9.30 -7.46 -19.60
C GLU A 280 10.78 -7.54 -19.98
N GLY A 281 11.12 -8.53 -20.81
CA GLY A 281 12.47 -8.67 -21.37
C GLY A 281 13.58 -8.99 -20.36
N ASN A 282 13.26 -9.35 -19.10
CA ASN A 282 14.30 -9.70 -18.12
C ASN A 282 13.83 -10.74 -17.08
N PRO A 283 14.76 -11.50 -16.46
CA PRO A 283 14.42 -12.62 -15.58
C PRO A 283 13.98 -12.19 -14.17
N ARG A 284 13.89 -10.88 -13.88
CA ARG A 284 13.53 -10.39 -12.56
C ARG A 284 12.14 -10.89 -12.18
N ARG A 285 12.05 -11.45 -10.98
CA ARG A 285 10.79 -11.89 -10.38
C ARG A 285 10.75 -11.50 -8.92
N SER A 286 9.67 -10.88 -8.49
CA SER A 286 9.50 -10.50 -7.09
C SER A 286 8.08 -10.72 -6.60
N PHE A 287 7.90 -10.69 -5.30
CA PHE A 287 6.60 -10.63 -4.65
C PHE A 287 6.48 -9.34 -3.84
N ASP A 288 5.25 -9.02 -3.44
CA ASP A 288 4.92 -7.98 -2.49
C ASP A 288 3.80 -8.43 -1.56
N ILE A 289 3.91 -8.11 -0.26
CA ILE A 289 2.91 -8.44 0.76
C ILE A 289 2.53 -7.16 1.51
N ASN A 290 1.32 -6.66 1.29
CA ASN A 290 0.79 -5.49 1.99
C ASN A 290 0.27 -5.85 3.38
N MET A 291 0.72 -5.11 4.39
CA MET A 291 0.45 -5.32 5.81
C MET A 291 0.12 -4.01 6.54
N TYR A 292 -0.28 -2.94 5.83
CA TYR A 292 -0.59 -1.64 6.45
C TYR A 292 -1.62 -1.76 7.59
N ARG A 293 -2.58 -2.69 7.45
CA ARG A 293 -3.63 -2.94 8.45
C ARG A 293 -3.11 -3.47 9.79
N ALA A 294 -1.92 -4.06 9.84
CA ALA A 294 -1.30 -4.51 11.09
C ALA A 294 -0.93 -3.35 12.00
N ASN A 295 -0.77 -2.13 11.45
CA ASN A 295 -0.36 -0.95 12.18
C ASN A 295 0.89 -1.21 13.05
N LEU A 296 1.88 -1.86 12.44
CA LEU A 296 3.19 -2.09 13.05
C LEU A 296 4.07 -0.88 12.76
N ALA A 297 4.87 -0.47 13.74
CA ALA A 297 5.96 0.45 13.50
C ALA A 297 7.20 -0.31 13.02
N LEU A 298 8.12 0.34 12.31
CA LEU A 298 9.37 -0.28 11.90
C LEU A 298 10.18 -0.82 13.09
N ARG A 299 10.13 -0.16 14.25
CA ARG A 299 10.72 -0.65 15.51
C ARG A 299 10.22 -2.02 15.95
N ASP A 300 8.96 -2.36 15.64
CA ASP A 300 8.39 -3.66 15.98
C ASP A 300 9.04 -4.80 15.16
N LEU A 301 9.68 -4.45 14.03
CA LEU A 301 10.33 -5.39 13.12
C LEU A 301 11.83 -5.56 13.40
N SER A 302 12.38 -4.88 14.41
CA SER A 302 13.84 -4.79 14.67
C SER A 302 14.60 -6.13 14.54
N PRO A 303 14.12 -7.27 15.11
CA PRO A 303 14.86 -8.53 15.01
C PRO A 303 15.05 -9.01 13.57
N TRP A 304 14.02 -8.87 12.72
CA TRP A 304 14.07 -9.29 11.33
C TRP A 304 14.81 -8.30 10.44
N LEU A 305 14.76 -7.00 10.77
CA LEU A 305 15.53 -5.99 10.06
C LEU A 305 17.04 -6.10 10.36
N GLU A 306 17.41 -6.47 11.57
CA GLU A 306 18.80 -6.79 11.92
C GLU A 306 19.26 -8.09 11.24
N MET A 307 18.38 -9.10 11.16
CA MET A 307 18.66 -10.31 10.38
C MET A 307 18.87 -10.00 8.89
N MET A 308 18.04 -9.12 8.32
CA MET A 308 18.19 -8.60 6.96
C MET A 308 19.54 -7.89 6.77
N ARG A 309 19.93 -7.03 7.72
CA ARG A 309 21.21 -6.31 7.68
C ARG A 309 22.39 -7.29 7.64
N ARG A 310 22.39 -8.29 8.52
CA ARG A 310 23.45 -9.31 8.60
C ARG A 310 23.51 -10.17 7.34
N HIS A 311 22.36 -10.66 6.87
CA HIS A 311 22.26 -11.48 5.66
C HIS A 311 22.87 -10.79 4.45
N TYR A 312 22.52 -9.52 4.25
CA TYR A 312 23.02 -8.74 3.14
C TYR A 312 24.40 -8.13 3.39
N GLY A 313 25.04 -8.35 4.54
CA GLY A 313 26.35 -7.76 4.86
C GLY A 313 26.33 -6.22 4.83
N ILE A 314 25.22 -5.61 5.23
CA ILE A 314 25.06 -4.15 5.26
C ILE A 314 25.81 -3.59 6.48
N ALA A 315 26.63 -2.56 6.27
CA ALA A 315 27.36 -1.87 7.33
C ALA A 315 26.39 -1.33 8.41
N ALA A 316 26.76 -1.48 9.68
CA ALA A 316 25.90 -1.09 10.80
C ALA A 316 25.58 0.40 10.76
N GLU A 317 26.58 1.22 10.45
CA GLU A 317 26.49 2.68 10.37
C GLU A 317 25.53 3.11 9.26
N ALA A 318 25.60 2.45 8.09
CA ALA A 318 24.72 2.72 6.96
C ALA A 318 23.28 2.32 7.26
N PHE A 319 23.08 1.22 8.00
CA PHE A 319 21.75 0.78 8.42
C PHE A 319 21.15 1.72 9.45
N SER A 320 21.86 2.05 10.54
CA SER A 320 21.39 2.97 11.59
C SER A 320 21.06 4.36 11.05
N ALA A 321 21.92 4.92 10.18
CA ALA A 321 21.67 6.22 9.57
C ALA A 321 20.34 6.29 8.78
N LEU A 322 19.88 5.16 8.26
CA LEU A 322 18.60 5.03 7.58
C LEU A 322 17.46 4.69 8.54
N TYR A 323 17.70 3.72 9.42
CA TYR A 323 16.70 3.06 10.24
C TYR A 323 16.27 3.91 11.43
N ASP A 324 17.21 4.50 12.16
CA ASP A 324 16.94 5.25 13.39
C ASP A 324 15.91 6.40 13.18
N PRO A 325 15.99 7.23 12.12
CA PRO A 325 14.94 8.22 11.86
C PRO A 325 13.63 7.62 11.30
N ALA A 326 13.66 6.36 10.87
CA ALA A 326 12.52 5.66 10.28
C ALA A 326 11.76 4.79 11.29
N GLU A 327 12.40 4.32 12.35
CA GLU A 327 11.87 3.35 13.32
C GLU A 327 10.45 3.66 13.85
N PRO A 328 10.04 4.93 14.09
CA PRO A 328 8.72 5.21 14.66
C PRO A 328 7.60 5.12 13.63
N GLN A 329 7.94 5.04 12.34
CA GLN A 329 6.97 5.12 11.26
C GLN A 329 6.25 3.79 11.04
N ILE A 330 5.03 3.91 10.54
CA ILE A 330 4.19 2.77 10.20
C ILE A 330 4.79 2.00 9.03
N PHE A 331 5.06 0.73 9.27
CA PHE A 331 5.39 -0.27 8.28
C PHE A 331 4.18 -0.53 7.38
N GLY A 332 4.43 -0.55 6.07
CA GLY A 332 3.42 -0.75 5.05
C GLY A 332 3.44 -2.15 4.47
N HIS A 333 4.50 -2.46 3.73
CA HIS A 333 4.58 -3.70 2.99
C HIS A 333 6.02 -4.16 2.80
N LEU A 334 6.18 -5.46 2.54
CA LEU A 334 7.47 -6.11 2.29
C LEU A 334 7.46 -6.71 0.89
N SER A 335 8.39 -6.26 0.05
CA SER A 335 8.68 -6.93 -1.21
C SER A 335 9.96 -7.75 -1.10
N GLY A 336 10.04 -8.83 -1.87
CA GLY A 336 11.26 -9.61 -1.99
C GLY A 336 11.35 -10.38 -3.30
N GLY A 337 12.48 -11.03 -3.55
CA GLY A 337 12.65 -11.89 -4.71
C GLY A 337 14.00 -11.72 -5.36
N ILE A 338 14.07 -11.95 -6.67
CA ILE A 338 15.31 -12.06 -7.43
C ILE A 338 15.41 -10.90 -8.43
N ASP A 339 16.53 -10.19 -8.40
CA ASP A 339 16.83 -9.10 -9.32
C ASP A 339 17.27 -9.59 -10.71
N ARG A 340 17.56 -8.64 -11.62
CA ARG A 340 17.98 -8.95 -13.00
C ARG A 340 19.31 -9.70 -13.09
N LEU A 341 20.14 -9.62 -12.05
CA LEU A 341 21.44 -10.29 -11.96
C LEU A 341 21.34 -11.61 -11.18
N GLY A 342 20.13 -12.05 -10.83
CA GLY A 342 19.93 -13.29 -10.10
C GLY A 342 20.23 -13.20 -8.61
N ARG A 343 20.34 -11.99 -8.03
CA ARG A 343 20.59 -11.78 -6.59
C ARG A 343 19.28 -11.61 -5.83
N ASP A 344 19.19 -12.16 -4.62
CA ASP A 344 18.06 -11.91 -3.76
C ASP A 344 18.06 -10.49 -3.19
N PHE A 345 16.87 -9.97 -2.91
CA PHE A 345 16.69 -8.67 -2.27
C PHE A 345 15.43 -8.68 -1.40
N LEU A 346 15.41 -7.78 -0.41
CA LEU A 346 14.20 -7.39 0.33
C LEU A 346 14.04 -5.88 0.30
N THR A 347 12.80 -5.42 0.18
CA THR A 347 12.44 -3.99 0.23
C THR A 347 11.36 -3.78 1.27
N VAL A 348 11.60 -2.86 2.20
CA VAL A 348 10.68 -2.49 3.28
C VAL A 348 10.08 -1.14 2.95
N TYR A 349 8.75 -1.05 2.92
CA TYR A 349 7.99 0.15 2.61
C TYR A 349 7.28 0.68 3.85
N PHE A 350 7.20 2.00 4.00
CA PHE A 350 6.70 2.65 5.21
C PHE A 350 6.29 4.11 4.99
N GLY A 351 5.55 4.65 5.95
CA GLY A 351 5.36 6.10 6.09
C GLY A 351 4.13 6.72 5.39
N VAL A 352 3.30 5.93 4.71
CA VAL A 352 1.97 6.40 4.24
C VAL A 352 1.07 6.59 5.46
N LYS A 353 0.54 7.80 5.63
CA LYS A 353 -0.45 8.13 6.67
C LYS A 353 -1.85 7.71 6.23
N GLY A 354 -2.68 7.22 7.16
CA GLY A 354 -4.11 6.95 6.93
C GLY A 354 -4.44 5.58 6.31
N SER A 355 -3.45 4.72 6.07
CA SER A 355 -3.65 3.36 5.55
C SER A 355 -3.74 2.28 6.64
N SER A 356 -3.48 2.63 7.91
CA SER A 356 -3.55 1.73 9.05
C SER A 356 -4.85 1.86 9.85
N ARG A 357 -5.19 0.83 10.65
CA ARG A 357 -6.42 0.79 11.46
C ARG A 357 -6.46 1.82 12.59
N ARG A 358 -5.34 2.46 12.95
CA ARG A 358 -5.30 3.50 14.00
C ARG A 358 -4.86 4.82 13.38
N GLY A 359 -5.73 5.82 13.50
CA GLY A 359 -5.34 7.21 13.52
C GLY A 359 -4.28 7.47 14.61
N ASP A 360 -3.54 8.55 14.40
CA ASP A 360 -2.38 9.10 15.12
C ASP A 360 -2.11 8.62 16.59
N PRO A 361 -0.85 8.36 17.00
CA PRO A 361 -0.48 8.03 18.39
C PRO A 361 -0.55 9.19 19.40
N TYR A 362 -1.16 10.33 19.07
CA TYR A 362 -1.19 11.52 19.94
C TYR A 362 -2.56 11.85 20.56
N ALA A 363 -3.53 10.93 20.51
CA ALA A 363 -4.75 11.04 21.30
C ALA A 363 -4.51 10.52 22.72
N ALA A 364 -4.00 11.41 23.58
CA ALA A 364 -4.19 11.34 25.03
C ALA A 364 -5.35 12.26 25.43
#